data_AF-A0A659R2P5-F1
#
_entry.id   AF-A0A659R2P5-F1
#
_cell.length_a   1.000
_cell.length_b   1.000
_cell.length_c   1.000
_cell.angle_alpha   90.00
_cell.angle_beta   90.00
_cell.angle_gamma   90.00
#
_symmetry.space_group_name_H-M   'P 1'
#
loop_
_entity.id
_entity.type
_entity.pdbx_description
1 polymer ?
#
loop_
_entity_poly.entity_id
_entity_poly.type
_entity_poly.pdbx_seq_one_letter_code
_entity_poly.pdbx_strand_id
1 'polypeptide(L)'
;PELYPEKLSDALFSALPALLIGDPVLTLAPLSWKNAKGETTLNLSLFLKDPATTTAQPQTLAQEVDRSVKSLDAKLAIPMDMAVEFMTQIAKLEGYQQDDAEKLAKQQVQGLSAMGQMFRLTTLKDNTIASSLQYANGQITLNGQKMPLEDFVGLFGMPARSVPDVPALPQQ
;
A
#
# COMPACT_ATOMS: atom_id res chain seq x y z
N PRO A 1 15.97 -18.73 19.96
CA PRO A 1 16.08 -17.79 18.82
C PRO A 1 14.75 -17.10 18.45
N GLU A 2 13.60 -17.78 18.61
CA GLU A 2 12.27 -17.27 18.23
C GLU A 2 11.68 -16.15 19.13
N LEU A 3 12.27 -15.90 20.30
CA LEU A 3 11.81 -14.84 21.23
C LEU A 3 12.33 -13.43 20.89
N TYR A 4 13.28 -13.29 19.96
CA TYR A 4 13.83 -11.99 19.56
C TYR A 4 12.92 -11.17 18.64
N PRO A 5 12.30 -11.75 17.59
CA PRO A 5 11.39 -11.00 16.72
C PRO A 5 10.19 -10.42 17.47
N GLU A 6 9.55 -11.20 18.36
CA GLU A 6 8.42 -10.71 19.16
C GLU A 6 8.83 -9.58 20.11
N LYS A 7 9.97 -9.72 20.78
CA LYS A 7 10.47 -8.66 21.69
C LYS A 7 10.84 -7.38 20.95
N LEU A 8 11.35 -7.50 19.72
CA LEU A 8 11.64 -6.35 18.86
C LEU A 8 10.35 -5.67 18.39
N SER A 9 9.32 -6.44 18.00
CA SER A 9 8.03 -5.86 17.65
C SER A 9 7.36 -5.18 18.83
N ASP A 10 7.34 -5.81 20.01
CA ASP A 10 6.75 -5.23 21.22
C ASP A 10 7.46 -3.94 21.64
N ALA A 11 8.80 -3.94 21.58
CA ALA A 11 9.59 -2.73 21.84
C ALA A 11 9.29 -1.61 20.85
N LEU A 12 9.13 -1.94 19.56
CA LEU A 12 8.78 -0.96 18.53
C LEU A 12 7.37 -0.39 18.75
N PHE A 13 6.36 -1.25 18.98
CA PHE A 13 4.98 -0.81 19.16
C PHE A 13 4.78 -0.02 20.44
N SER A 14 5.46 -0.38 21.53
CA SER A 14 5.43 0.39 22.78
C SER A 14 6.12 1.76 22.66
N ALA A 15 7.17 1.88 21.84
CA ALA A 15 7.84 3.15 21.57
C ALA A 15 7.12 4.01 20.52
N LEU A 16 6.21 3.43 19.73
CA LEU A 16 5.55 4.11 18.61
C LEU A 16 4.87 5.43 19.01
N PRO A 17 4.11 5.54 20.11
CA PRO A 17 3.53 6.83 20.52
C PRO A 17 4.57 7.92 20.75
N ALA A 18 5.71 7.58 21.37
CA ALA A 18 6.79 8.53 21.62
C ALA A 18 7.50 8.94 20.32
N LEU A 19 7.62 8.02 19.35
CA LEU A 19 8.18 8.33 18.04
C LEU A 19 7.26 9.28 17.24
N LEU A 20 5.94 9.15 17.37
CA LEU A 20 4.97 9.98 16.65
C LEU A 20 4.99 11.46 17.07
N ILE A 21 5.43 11.79 18.29
CA ILE A 21 5.60 13.17 18.78
C ILE A 21 6.51 14.01 17.85
N GLY A 22 7.48 13.36 17.22
CA GLY A 22 8.45 14.03 16.34
C GLY A 22 8.00 14.20 14.89
N ASP A 23 6.72 13.97 14.56
CA ASP A 23 6.20 13.93 13.19
C ASP A 23 7.10 13.11 12.23
N PRO A 24 7.35 11.82 12.54
CA PRO A 24 8.37 11.04 11.87
C PRO A 24 8.02 10.81 10.40
N VAL A 25 9.07 10.65 9.59
CA VAL A 25 8.96 10.35 8.17
C VAL A 25 9.58 8.98 7.91
N LEU A 26 8.78 8.05 7.40
CA LEU A 26 9.25 6.74 6.93
C LEU A 26 9.41 6.81 5.40
N THR A 27 10.63 6.58 4.92
CA THR A 27 10.92 6.55 3.48
C THR A 27 11.59 5.24 3.09
N LEU A 28 11.11 4.63 2.02
CA LEU A 28 11.74 3.53 1.30
C LEU A 28 11.88 3.95 -0.16
N ALA A 29 13.04 4.47 -0.56
CA ALA A 29 13.23 5.00 -1.90
C ALA A 29 14.71 4.94 -2.36
N PRO A 30 15.01 4.31 -3.51
CA PRO A 30 14.21 3.27 -4.19
C PRO A 30 14.49 1.88 -3.58
N LEU A 31 13.43 1.09 -3.34
CA LEU A 31 13.58 -0.37 -3.30
C LEU A 31 13.57 -0.86 -4.75
N SER A 32 14.70 -1.41 -5.20
CA SER A 32 14.87 -1.94 -6.55
C SER A 32 14.99 -3.45 -6.54
N TRP A 33 14.26 -4.10 -7.44
CA TRP A 33 14.41 -5.52 -7.75
C TRP A 33 14.72 -5.68 -9.22
N LYS A 34 15.86 -6.30 -9.53
CA LYS A 34 16.35 -6.45 -10.90
C LYS A 34 16.52 -7.91 -11.30
N ASN A 35 16.14 -8.24 -12.53
CA ASN A 35 16.53 -9.47 -13.20
C ASN A 35 17.07 -9.16 -14.61
N ALA A 36 17.34 -10.19 -15.41
CA ALA A 36 17.88 -10.02 -16.76
C ALA A 36 16.93 -9.32 -17.76
N LYS A 37 15.64 -9.17 -17.40
CA LYS A 37 14.57 -8.63 -18.26
C LYS A 37 14.06 -7.25 -17.80
N GLY A 38 14.56 -6.71 -16.70
CA GLY A 38 14.21 -5.36 -16.27
C GLY A 38 14.38 -5.13 -14.77
N GLU A 39 13.86 -4.00 -14.32
CA GLU A 39 13.98 -3.51 -12.94
C GLU A 39 12.61 -3.01 -12.45
N THR A 40 12.09 -3.63 -11.38
CA THR A 40 10.96 -3.10 -10.61
C THR A 40 11.47 -2.09 -9.61
N THR A 41 10.74 -1.00 -9.44
CA THR A 41 11.03 0.01 -8.41
C THR A 41 9.80 0.27 -7.55
N LEU A 42 10.03 0.37 -6.24
CA LEU A 42 9.05 0.85 -5.27
C LEU A 42 9.65 2.05 -4.53
N ASN A 43 8.90 3.14 -4.54
CA ASN A 43 9.16 4.33 -3.74
C ASN A 43 7.98 4.53 -2.80
N LEU A 44 8.26 4.76 -1.53
CA LEU A 44 7.27 5.00 -0.48
C LEU A 44 7.77 6.10 0.44
N SER A 45 6.93 7.09 0.69
CA SER A 45 7.15 8.13 1.69
C SER A 45 5.87 8.29 2.51
N LEU A 46 5.97 8.06 3.82
CA LEU A 46 4.87 8.21 4.77
C LEU A 46 5.28 9.25 5.81
N PHE A 47 4.54 10.35 5.84
CA PHE A 47 4.68 11.40 6.83
C PHE A 47 3.60 11.21 7.86
N LEU A 48 4.01 11.04 9.11
CA LEU A 48 3.10 10.84 10.24
C LEU A 48 2.94 12.14 11.04
N LYS A 49 1.91 12.17 11.88
CA LYS A 49 1.65 13.25 12.84
C LYS A 49 1.59 12.66 14.24
N ASP A 50 1.80 13.51 15.24
CA ASP A 50 1.42 13.20 16.62
C ASP A 50 -0.13 13.13 16.77
N PRO A 51 -0.73 11.94 16.99
CA PRO A 51 -2.17 11.81 17.15
C PRO A 51 -2.71 12.45 18.44
N ALA A 52 -1.87 12.77 19.42
CA ALA A 52 -2.25 13.45 20.66
C ALA A 52 -2.54 14.94 20.45
N THR A 53 -2.06 15.54 19.36
CA THR A 53 -2.35 16.95 19.00
C THR A 53 -3.80 17.16 18.57
N THR A 54 -4.52 16.09 18.23
CA THR A 54 -5.93 16.13 17.86
C THR A 54 -6.77 15.40 18.92
N THR A 55 -7.55 16.16 19.68
CA THR A 55 -8.42 15.64 20.76
C THR A 55 -9.86 15.41 20.33
N ALA A 56 -10.27 15.94 19.18
CA ALA A 56 -11.58 15.70 18.60
C ALA A 56 -11.74 14.22 18.26
N GLN A 57 -12.88 13.63 18.64
CA GLN A 57 -13.21 12.29 18.20
C GLN A 57 -13.47 12.30 16.69
N PRO A 58 -12.82 11.43 15.92
CA PRO A 58 -13.07 11.34 14.49
C PRO A 58 -14.48 10.83 14.25
N GLN A 59 -15.18 11.48 13.32
CA GLN A 59 -16.53 11.15 12.88
C GLN A 59 -16.51 10.41 11.53
N THR A 60 -15.41 10.51 10.78
CA THR A 60 -15.24 9.88 9.46
C THR A 60 -13.92 9.10 9.39
N LEU A 61 -13.84 8.19 8.43
CA LEU A 61 -12.62 7.44 8.15
C LEU A 61 -11.46 8.37 7.76
N ALA A 62 -11.74 9.40 6.94
CA ALA A 62 -10.74 10.41 6.61
C ALA A 62 -10.14 11.08 7.86
N GLN A 63 -10.97 11.44 8.85
CA GLN A 63 -10.50 12.06 10.08
C GLN A 63 -9.65 11.09 10.93
N GLU A 64 -10.02 9.81 10.99
CA GLU A 64 -9.22 8.80 11.69
C GLU A 64 -7.83 8.66 11.07
N VAL A 65 -7.76 8.59 9.73
CA VAL A 65 -6.47 8.50 9.04
C VAL A 65 -5.68 9.81 9.13
N ASP A 66 -6.32 10.97 8.94
CA ASP A 66 -5.67 12.29 8.99
C ASP A 66 -5.07 12.59 10.38
N ARG A 67 -5.59 11.98 11.44
CA ARG A 67 -5.09 12.11 12.81
C ARG A 67 -3.66 11.60 12.96
N SER A 68 -3.31 10.53 12.25
CA SER A 68 -2.01 9.86 12.37
C SER A 68 -1.15 10.04 11.12
N VAL A 69 -1.77 10.26 9.96
CA VAL A 69 -1.10 10.39 8.67
C VAL A 69 -1.20 11.83 8.19
N LYS A 70 -0.05 12.44 7.91
CA LYS A 70 0.04 13.74 7.25
C LYS A 70 -0.07 13.61 5.76
N SER A 71 0.70 12.69 5.20
CA SER A 71 0.65 12.39 3.78
C SER A 71 1.33 11.06 3.47
N LEU A 72 0.91 10.45 2.37
CA LEU A 72 1.51 9.26 1.77
C LEU A 72 1.82 9.56 0.30
N ASP A 73 2.99 9.17 -0.18
CA ASP A 73 3.30 9.05 -1.61
C ASP A 73 3.90 7.66 -1.83
N ALA A 74 3.26 6.85 -2.66
CA ALA A 74 3.73 5.53 -3.06
C ALA A 74 3.72 5.43 -4.58
N LYS A 75 4.82 4.93 -5.16
CA LYS A 75 4.96 4.70 -6.60
C LYS A 75 5.61 3.36 -6.85
N LEU A 76 4.93 2.54 -7.63
CA LEU A 76 5.35 1.21 -8.05
C LEU A 76 5.45 1.19 -9.57
N ALA A 77 6.55 0.66 -10.10
CA ALA A 77 6.74 0.41 -11.51
C ALA A 77 7.29 -1.00 -11.70
N ILE A 78 6.56 -1.83 -12.46
CA ILE A 78 6.90 -3.22 -12.74
C ILE A 78 6.90 -3.43 -14.27
N PRO A 79 8.06 -3.57 -14.91
CA PRO A 79 8.11 -3.96 -16.32
C PRO A 79 7.48 -5.35 -16.51
N MET A 80 6.64 -5.52 -17.53
CA MET A 80 5.95 -6.79 -17.77
C MET A 80 6.93 -7.93 -18.00
N ASP A 81 7.97 -7.71 -18.82
CA ASP A 81 8.96 -8.74 -19.14
C ASP A 81 9.74 -9.19 -17.90
N MET A 82 10.00 -8.25 -16.98
CA MET A 82 10.62 -8.54 -15.69
C MET A 82 9.69 -9.43 -14.85
N ALA A 83 8.41 -9.06 -14.71
CA ALA A 83 7.44 -9.84 -13.94
C ALA A 83 7.21 -11.24 -14.51
N VAL A 84 7.16 -11.37 -15.84
CA VAL A 84 7.06 -12.66 -16.52
C VAL A 84 8.28 -13.51 -16.19
N GLU A 85 9.50 -12.99 -16.33
CA GLU A 85 10.72 -13.73 -15.97
C GLU A 85 10.71 -14.17 -14.51
N PHE A 86 10.30 -13.30 -13.59
CA PHE A 86 10.20 -13.63 -12.18
C PHE A 86 9.22 -14.80 -11.93
N MET A 87 8.03 -14.73 -12.52
CA MET A 87 7.02 -15.79 -12.39
C MET A 87 7.42 -17.08 -13.12
N THR A 88 8.14 -17.00 -14.24
CA THR A 88 8.71 -18.18 -14.94
C THR A 88 9.67 -18.92 -14.01
N GLN A 89 10.52 -18.18 -13.30
CA GLN A 89 11.48 -18.78 -12.37
C GLN A 89 10.78 -19.41 -11.17
N ILE A 90 9.69 -18.82 -10.67
CA ILE A 90 8.83 -19.45 -9.64
C ILE A 90 8.23 -20.76 -10.17
N ALA A 91 7.60 -20.75 -11.34
CA ALA A 91 7.00 -21.95 -11.92
C ALA A 91 8.04 -23.06 -12.17
N LYS A 92 9.27 -22.71 -12.57
CA LYS A 92 10.35 -23.70 -12.67
C LYS A 92 10.73 -24.33 -11.33
N LEU A 93 10.69 -23.56 -10.24
CA LEU A 93 10.91 -24.10 -8.88
C LEU A 93 9.78 -25.04 -8.45
N GLU A 94 8.57 -24.86 -8.98
CA GLU A 94 7.42 -25.76 -8.79
C GLU A 94 7.47 -27.00 -9.70
N GLY A 95 8.47 -27.11 -10.58
CA GLY A 95 8.71 -28.27 -11.43
C GLY A 95 8.18 -28.16 -12.86
N TYR A 96 7.69 -26.99 -13.29
CA TYR A 96 7.28 -26.78 -14.68
C TYR A 96 8.49 -26.73 -15.62
N GLN A 97 8.33 -27.29 -16.82
CA GLN A 97 9.32 -27.16 -17.89
C GLN A 97 9.33 -25.74 -18.43
N GLN A 98 10.48 -25.30 -18.96
CA GLN A 98 10.72 -23.90 -19.31
C GLN A 98 9.65 -23.28 -20.22
N ASP A 99 9.30 -23.94 -21.31
CA ASP A 99 8.33 -23.40 -22.28
C ASP A 99 6.91 -23.27 -21.69
N ASP A 100 6.52 -24.21 -20.83
CA ASP A 100 5.21 -24.18 -20.18
C ASP A 100 5.19 -23.17 -19.03
N ALA A 101 6.28 -23.08 -18.26
CA ALA A 101 6.47 -22.09 -17.21
C ALA A 101 6.37 -20.66 -17.77
N GLU A 102 7.02 -20.37 -18.90
CA GLU A 102 6.99 -19.05 -19.52
C GLU A 102 5.60 -18.70 -20.05
N LYS A 103 4.92 -19.64 -20.72
CA LYS A 103 3.53 -19.43 -21.19
C LYS A 103 2.58 -19.16 -20.03
N LEU A 104 2.69 -19.95 -18.96
CA LEU A 104 1.87 -19.80 -17.76
C LEU A 104 2.13 -18.45 -17.07
N ALA A 105 3.40 -18.11 -16.85
CA ALA A 105 3.81 -16.84 -16.25
C ALA A 105 3.30 -15.64 -17.06
N LYS A 106 3.44 -15.69 -18.39
CA LYS A 106 2.95 -14.64 -19.29
C LYS A 106 1.44 -14.44 -19.15
N GLN A 107 0.67 -15.51 -19.16
CA GLN A 107 -0.78 -15.44 -19.00
C GLN A 107 -1.18 -14.88 -17.63
N GLN A 108 -0.52 -15.32 -16.55
CA GLN A 108 -0.79 -14.84 -15.19
C GLN A 108 -0.49 -13.34 -15.05
N VAL A 109 0.69 -12.90 -15.50
CA VAL A 109 1.09 -11.49 -15.42
C VAL A 109 0.18 -10.61 -16.27
N GLN A 110 -0.18 -11.05 -17.48
CA GLN A 110 -1.13 -10.33 -18.34
C GLN A 110 -2.53 -10.25 -17.71
N GLY A 111 -3.02 -11.36 -17.14
CA GLY A 111 -4.30 -11.41 -16.46
C GLY A 111 -4.35 -10.47 -15.25
N LEU A 112 -3.31 -10.49 -14.40
CA LEU A 112 -3.18 -9.59 -13.26
C LEU A 112 -3.07 -8.13 -13.69
N SER A 113 -2.31 -7.84 -14.74
CA SER A 113 -2.22 -6.49 -15.32
C SER A 113 -3.59 -6.01 -15.79
N ALA A 114 -4.30 -6.83 -16.56
CA ALA A 114 -5.62 -6.49 -17.08
C ALA A 114 -6.64 -6.28 -15.96
N MET A 115 -6.64 -7.14 -14.94
CA MET A 115 -7.48 -7.00 -13.76
C MET A 115 -7.14 -5.71 -12.98
N GLY A 116 -5.86 -5.43 -12.78
CA GLY A 116 -5.41 -4.20 -12.13
C GLY A 116 -5.87 -2.94 -12.86
N GLN A 117 -5.86 -2.94 -14.20
CA GLN A 117 -6.41 -1.85 -15.01
C GLN A 117 -7.93 -1.77 -14.92
N MET A 118 -8.62 -2.91 -14.94
CA MET A 118 -10.08 -2.97 -14.83
C MET A 118 -10.57 -2.36 -13.50
N PHE A 119 -9.87 -2.64 -12.40
CA PHE A 119 -10.14 -2.02 -11.09
C PHE A 119 -9.47 -0.65 -10.91
N ARG A 120 -8.81 -0.12 -11.95
CA ARG A 120 -8.11 1.18 -11.96
C ARG A 120 -6.99 1.29 -10.92
N LEU A 121 -6.51 0.15 -10.38
CA LEU A 121 -5.42 0.06 -9.42
C LEU A 121 -4.05 0.25 -10.09
N THR A 122 -3.95 -0.15 -11.36
CA THR A 122 -2.72 0.00 -12.14
C THR A 122 -3.00 0.65 -13.49
N THR A 123 -1.93 1.17 -14.08
CA THR A 123 -1.87 1.62 -15.46
C THR A 123 -0.84 0.78 -16.20
N LEU A 124 -1.00 0.62 -17.51
CA LEU A 124 0.00 -0.01 -18.36
C LEU A 124 0.49 1.06 -19.33
N LYS A 125 1.74 1.46 -19.19
CA LYS A 125 2.40 2.43 -20.07
C LYS A 125 3.78 1.90 -20.42
N ASP A 126 4.14 1.92 -21.70
CA ASP A 126 5.47 1.50 -22.17
C ASP A 126 5.88 0.11 -21.64
N ASN A 127 4.96 -0.87 -21.74
CA ASN A 127 5.13 -2.24 -21.21
C ASN A 127 5.42 -2.31 -19.70
N THR A 128 5.04 -1.29 -18.93
CA THR A 128 5.24 -1.20 -17.48
C THR A 128 3.91 -1.07 -16.76
N ILE A 129 3.64 -2.01 -15.86
CA ILE A 129 2.54 -1.95 -14.91
C ILE A 129 2.94 -0.95 -13.83
N ALA A 130 2.31 0.21 -13.82
CA ALA A 130 2.60 1.27 -12.87
C ALA A 130 1.39 1.52 -11.95
N SER A 131 1.67 1.82 -10.69
CA SER A 131 0.67 2.29 -9.73
C SER A 131 1.24 3.47 -8.94
N SER A 132 0.45 4.52 -8.76
CA SER A 132 0.79 5.63 -7.88
C SER A 132 -0.36 5.90 -6.93
N LEU A 133 -0.07 5.98 -5.63
CA LEU A 133 -1.04 6.32 -4.60
C LEU A 133 -0.52 7.49 -3.79
N GLN A 134 -1.31 8.56 -3.71
CA GLN A 134 -1.05 9.68 -2.83
C GLN A 134 -2.22 9.87 -1.88
N TYR A 135 -1.91 10.25 -0.64
CA TYR A 135 -2.90 10.67 0.34
C TYR A 135 -2.46 11.97 0.99
N ALA A 136 -3.38 12.91 1.15
CA ALA A 136 -3.24 14.05 2.04
C ALA A 136 -4.61 14.68 2.32
N ASN A 137 -4.88 15.04 3.57
CA ASN A 137 -6.07 15.80 3.99
C ASN A 137 -7.38 15.15 3.51
N GLY A 138 -7.54 13.86 3.80
CA GLY A 138 -8.73 13.09 3.43
C GLY A 138 -8.89 12.80 1.93
N GLN A 139 -7.95 13.23 1.08
CA GLN A 139 -8.02 13.01 -0.36
C GLN A 139 -6.96 12.01 -0.83
N ILE A 140 -7.40 11.10 -1.68
CA ILE A 140 -6.58 10.12 -2.38
C ILE A 140 -6.36 10.58 -3.82
N THR A 141 -5.15 10.40 -4.35
CA THR A 141 -4.88 10.44 -5.79
C THR A 141 -4.30 9.10 -6.21
N LEU A 142 -5.12 8.27 -6.86
CA LEU A 142 -4.73 6.97 -7.40
C LEU A 142 -4.52 7.10 -8.90
N ASN A 143 -3.32 6.79 -9.38
CA ASN A 143 -2.97 6.83 -10.81
C ASN A 143 -3.33 8.18 -11.48
N GLY A 144 -3.16 9.29 -10.76
CA GLY A 144 -3.51 10.65 -11.20
C GLY A 144 -4.99 11.02 -11.04
N GLN A 145 -5.84 10.11 -10.56
CA GLN A 145 -7.27 10.35 -10.35
C GLN A 145 -7.54 10.64 -8.88
N LYS A 146 -8.07 11.84 -8.63
CA LYS A 146 -8.36 12.33 -7.28
C LYS A 146 -9.75 11.87 -6.81
N MET A 147 -9.85 11.40 -5.58
CA MET A 147 -11.11 11.02 -4.93
C MET A 147 -11.03 11.16 -3.40
N PRO A 148 -12.15 11.30 -2.68
CA PRO A 148 -12.19 11.14 -1.23
C PRO A 148 -11.67 9.77 -0.77
N LEU A 149 -11.13 9.70 0.45
CA LEU A 149 -10.67 8.44 1.04
C LEU A 149 -11.80 7.40 1.14
N GLU A 150 -13.01 7.84 1.45
CA GLU A 150 -14.20 7.00 1.59
C GLU A 150 -14.55 6.29 0.28
N ASP A 151 -14.51 7.02 -0.84
CA ASP A 151 -14.75 6.47 -2.17
C ASP A 151 -13.68 5.43 -2.53
N PHE A 152 -12.41 5.72 -2.21
CA PHE A 152 -11.30 4.79 -2.44
C PHE A 152 -11.48 3.49 -1.64
N VAL A 153 -11.83 3.56 -0.36
CA VAL A 153 -12.06 2.38 0.49
C VAL A 153 -13.31 1.62 0.04
N GLY A 154 -14.32 2.32 -0.47
CA GLY A 154 -15.50 1.73 -1.11
C GLY A 154 -15.17 0.84 -2.31
N LEU A 155 -14.08 1.10 -3.05
CA LEU A 155 -13.63 0.24 -4.16
C LEU A 155 -13.28 -1.19 -3.71
N PHE A 156 -12.92 -1.36 -2.44
CA PHE A 156 -12.53 -2.65 -1.87
C PHE A 156 -13.68 -3.34 -1.12
N GLY A 157 -14.90 -2.81 -1.20
CA GLY A 157 -16.06 -3.36 -0.50
C GLY A 157 -15.95 -3.32 1.02
N MET A 158 -15.00 -2.53 1.56
CA MET A 158 -14.91 -2.31 2.99
C MET A 158 -16.03 -1.34 3.40
N PRO A 159 -16.88 -1.69 4.37
CA PRO A 159 -17.83 -0.72 4.89
C PRO A 159 -17.04 0.47 5.40
N ALA A 160 -17.39 1.68 4.97
CA ALA A 160 -16.96 2.88 5.67
C ALA A 160 -17.46 2.71 7.11
N ARG A 161 -16.56 2.32 8.03
CA ARG A 161 -16.91 2.19 9.44
C ARG A 161 -17.35 3.59 9.87
N SER A 162 -18.65 3.83 9.92
CA SER A 162 -19.22 4.80 10.84
C SER A 162 -18.70 4.39 12.21
N VAL A 163 -17.92 5.28 12.82
CA VAL A 163 -17.45 5.12 14.20
C VAL A 163 -18.66 4.73 15.04
N PRO A 164 -18.59 3.66 15.87
CA PRO A 164 -19.72 3.28 16.70
C PRO A 164 -20.15 4.49 17.55
N ASP A 165 -21.45 4.82 17.53
CA ASP A 165 -22.03 5.81 18.42
C ASP A 165 -21.60 5.47 19.86
N VAL A 166 -20.69 6.28 20.40
CA VAL A 166 -20.38 6.24 21.83
C VAL A 166 -21.64 6.76 22.50
N PRO A 167 -22.35 5.96 23.33
CA PRO A 167 -23.53 6.45 24.02
C PRO A 167 -23.14 7.67 24.84
N ALA A 168 -23.87 8.77 24.68
CA ALA A 168 -23.67 9.95 25.51
C ALA A 168 -23.74 9.53 26.99
N LEU A 169 -22.64 9.75 27.71
CA LEU A 169 -22.62 9.57 29.16
C LEU A 169 -23.75 10.44 29.74
N PRO A 170 -24.64 9.88 30.59
CA PRO A 170 -25.71 10.67 31.19
C PRO A 170 -25.10 11.83 31.95
N GLN A 171 -25.48 13.05 31.57
CA GLN A 171 -25.21 14.22 32.40
C GLN A 171 -25.97 14.05 33.72
N GLN A 172 -25.28 14.39 34.81
CA GLN A 172 -25.71 14.18 36.19
C GLN A 172 -27.09 14.76 36.51
#